data_AF-A0A7S2GQV9-F1
#
_entry.id   AF-A0A7S2GQV9-F1
#
_cell.length_a   1.000
_cell.length_b   1.000
_cell.length_c   1.000
_cell.angle_alpha   90.00
_cell.angle_beta   90.00
_cell.angle_gamma   90.00
#
_symmetry.space_group_name_H-M   'P 1'
#
loop_
_entity.id
_entity.type
_entity.pdbx_description
1 polymer ?
#
loop_
_entity_poly.entity_id
_entity_poly.type
_entity_poly.pdbx_seq_one_letter_code
_entity_poly.pdbx_strand_id
1 'polypeptide(L)'
;MAASGSGSDPLIVTRAAIKVIAESVGIAHLKDEVADALAPDVEYRLRDLVQEAIKFQKHGRRETLTTEDINYALRLRNCEPLYGFTSPDPPRFCRAMNGVYYLEDPELNLSDTLAEPLPKMPLEPSFTTHWLAVNGVQPSIPQNPAEEDIAAAASRKRARDGDEPAAPN
;
A
#
# COMPACT_ATOMS: atom_id res chain seq x y z
N MET A 1 -9.54 -35.58 26.82
CA MET A 1 -8.89 -35.33 25.52
C MET A 1 -9.45 -34.04 24.95
N ALA A 2 -8.84 -32.92 25.32
CA ALA A 2 -9.18 -31.61 24.76
C ALA A 2 -8.39 -31.47 23.46
N ALA A 3 -9.10 -31.28 22.34
CA ALA A 3 -8.51 -30.95 21.06
C ALA A 3 -7.84 -29.57 21.19
N SER A 4 -6.51 -29.56 21.13
CA SER A 4 -5.71 -28.36 20.93
C SER A 4 -6.09 -27.75 19.59
N GLY A 5 -6.90 -26.69 19.62
CA GLY A 5 -7.08 -25.81 18.48
C GLY A 5 -5.74 -25.14 18.19
N SER A 6 -5.09 -25.56 17.12
CA SER A 6 -3.94 -24.85 16.57
C SER A 6 -4.42 -23.47 16.12
N GLY A 7 -4.13 -22.44 16.93
CA GLY A 7 -4.27 -21.04 16.54
C GLY A 7 -3.21 -20.66 15.52
N SER A 8 -3.29 -21.22 14.32
CA SER A 8 -2.64 -20.62 13.16
C SER A 8 -3.55 -19.48 12.71
N ASP A 9 -3.06 -18.25 12.79
CA ASP A 9 -3.70 -17.13 12.11
C ASP A 9 -4.06 -17.57 10.68
N PRO A 10 -5.31 -17.33 10.21
CA PRO A 10 -5.71 -17.75 8.89
C PRO A 10 -4.80 -17.07 7.86
N LEU A 11 -4.10 -17.89 7.07
CA LEU A 11 -3.25 -17.42 5.98
C LEU A 11 -4.07 -16.50 5.06
N ILE A 12 -3.49 -15.35 4.70
CA ILE A 12 -4.15 -14.38 3.83
C ILE A 12 -4.24 -14.95 2.41
N VAL A 13 -3.21 -15.71 2.00
CA VAL A 13 -3.20 -16.42 0.74
C VAL A 13 -3.95 -17.74 0.89
N THR A 14 -5.09 -17.86 0.21
CA THR A 14 -5.90 -19.08 0.28
C THR A 14 -5.42 -20.15 -0.70
N ARG A 15 -5.62 -21.42 -0.34
CA ARG A 15 -5.46 -22.58 -1.24
C ARG A 15 -6.16 -22.39 -2.59
N ALA A 16 -7.35 -21.79 -2.58
CA ALA A 16 -8.13 -21.55 -3.79
C ALA A 16 -7.39 -20.60 -4.75
N ALA A 17 -6.76 -19.54 -4.24
CA ALA A 17 -6.00 -18.61 -5.07
C ALA A 17 -4.81 -19.29 -5.77
N ILE A 18 -4.06 -20.13 -5.05
CA ILE A 18 -2.92 -20.87 -5.61
C ILE A 18 -3.38 -21.83 -6.71
N LYS A 19 -4.50 -22.52 -6.52
CA LYS A 19 -5.06 -23.41 -7.53
C LYS A 19 -5.48 -22.68 -8.80
N VAL A 20 -6.14 -21.52 -8.66
CA VAL A 20 -6.54 -20.70 -9.81
C VAL A 20 -5.31 -20.23 -10.61
N ILE A 21 -4.23 -19.86 -9.92
CA ILE A 21 -2.96 -19.49 -10.57
C ILE A 21 -2.31 -20.72 -11.23
N ALA A 22 -2.37 -21.89 -10.60
CA ALA A 22 -1.83 -23.12 -11.19
C ALA A 22 -2.59 -23.50 -12.48
N GLU A 23 -3.92 -23.37 -12.47
CA GLU A 23 -4.77 -23.58 -13.64
C GLU A 23 -4.47 -22.60 -14.77
N SER A 24 -4.17 -21.32 -14.47
CA SER A 24 -3.82 -20.32 -15.49
C SER A 24 -2.47 -20.60 -16.18
N VAL A 25 -1.57 -21.32 -15.50
CA VAL A 25 -0.29 -21.79 -16.04
C VAL A 25 -0.44 -23.14 -16.78
N GLY A 26 -1.64 -23.76 -16.75
CA GLY A 26 -1.94 -25.02 -17.42
C GLY A 26 -1.84 -26.26 -16.53
N ILE A 27 -1.71 -26.10 -15.21
CA ILE A 27 -1.68 -27.21 -14.24
C ILE A 27 -3.10 -27.44 -13.71
N ALA A 28 -3.84 -28.34 -14.37
CA ALA A 28 -5.26 -28.57 -14.08
C ALA A 28 -5.57 -29.22 -12.71
N HIS A 29 -4.65 -30.01 -12.16
CA HIS A 29 -4.90 -30.80 -10.94
C HIS A 29 -3.74 -30.70 -9.95
N LEU A 30 -3.59 -29.53 -9.31
CA LEU A 30 -2.66 -29.36 -8.20
C LEU A 30 -3.21 -30.03 -6.93
N LYS A 31 -2.38 -30.89 -6.30
CA LYS A 31 -2.71 -31.55 -5.03
C LYS A 31 -2.88 -30.52 -3.91
N ASP A 32 -3.84 -30.77 -3.03
CA ASP A 32 -4.17 -29.88 -1.91
C ASP A 32 -3.00 -29.64 -0.96
N GLU A 33 -2.28 -30.72 -0.62
CA GLU A 33 -1.10 -30.67 0.25
C GLU A 33 -0.01 -29.73 -0.29
N VAL A 34 0.14 -29.64 -1.62
CA VAL A 34 1.14 -28.77 -2.26
C VAL A 34 0.69 -27.30 -2.20
N ALA A 35 -0.60 -27.05 -2.43
CA ALA A 35 -1.15 -25.71 -2.31
C ALA A 35 -1.07 -25.19 -0.86
N ASP A 36 -1.37 -26.04 0.11
CA ASP A 36 -1.30 -25.70 1.54
C ASP A 36 0.14 -25.48 2.01
N ALA A 37 1.11 -26.21 1.46
CA ALA A 37 2.53 -26.00 1.74
C ALA A 37 3.10 -24.73 1.07
N LEU A 38 2.58 -24.34 -0.09
CA LEU A 38 3.06 -23.16 -0.84
C LEU A 38 2.51 -21.84 -0.29
N ALA A 39 1.29 -21.84 0.27
CA ALA A 39 0.64 -20.61 0.78
C ALA A 39 1.49 -19.85 1.82
N PRO A 40 2.08 -20.49 2.84
CA PRO A 40 2.95 -19.81 3.80
C PRO A 40 4.20 -19.20 3.18
N ASP A 41 4.85 -19.86 2.20
CA ASP A 41 6.06 -19.33 1.56
C ASP A 41 5.75 -18.08 0.72
N VAL A 42 4.64 -18.11 -0.03
CA VAL A 42 4.19 -16.95 -0.80
C VAL A 42 3.85 -15.77 0.10
N GLU A 43 3.14 -16.03 1.20
CA GLU A 43 2.81 -14.99 2.17
C GLU A 43 4.05 -14.41 2.84
N TYR A 44 5.01 -15.25 3.21
CA TYR A 44 6.29 -14.82 3.78
C TYR A 44 7.03 -13.89 2.82
N ARG A 45 7.17 -14.28 1.54
CA ARG A 45 7.82 -13.45 0.52
C ARG A 45 7.11 -12.12 0.28
N LEU A 46 5.77 -12.12 0.29
CA LEU A 46 4.99 -10.90 0.15
C LEU A 46 5.23 -9.95 1.32
N ARG A 47 5.20 -10.45 2.56
CA ARG A 47 5.45 -9.67 3.77
C ARG A 47 6.88 -9.11 3.79
N ASP A 48 7.87 -9.92 3.44
CA ASP A 48 9.27 -9.54 3.35
C ASP A 48 9.48 -8.41 2.31
N LEU A 49 8.86 -8.52 1.12
CA LEU A 49 8.91 -7.47 0.10
C LEU A 49 8.26 -6.16 0.57
N VAL A 50 7.10 -6.23 1.21
CA VAL A 50 6.39 -5.05 1.73
C VAL A 50 7.20 -4.38 2.85
N GLN A 51 7.86 -5.16 3.70
CA GLN A 51 8.74 -4.61 4.73
C GLN A 51 9.92 -3.82 4.14
N GLU A 52 10.53 -4.31 3.07
CA GLU A 52 11.58 -3.55 2.37
C GLU A 52 11.04 -2.29 1.70
N ALA A 53 9.87 -2.35 1.06
CA ALA A 53 9.23 -1.19 0.46
C ALA A 53 8.95 -0.08 1.50
N ILE A 54 8.51 -0.45 2.72
CA ILE A 54 8.31 0.50 3.82
C ILE A 54 9.62 1.20 4.22
N LYS A 55 10.79 0.56 4.10
CA LYS A 55 12.07 1.22 4.38
C LYS A 55 12.36 2.30 3.34
N PHE A 56 12.13 2.03 2.05
CA PHE A 56 12.25 3.04 0.99
C PHE A 56 11.29 4.22 1.20
N GLN A 57 10.04 3.92 1.59
CA GLN A 57 9.04 4.93 1.93
C GLN A 57 9.53 5.87 3.06
N LYS A 58 10.01 5.28 4.17
CA LYS A 58 10.52 6.04 5.32
C LYS A 58 11.77 6.84 4.97
N HIS A 59 12.68 6.29 4.18
CA HIS A 59 13.87 7.01 3.69
C HIS A 59 13.51 8.15 2.74
N GLY A 60 12.41 8.02 1.99
CA GLY A 60 11.82 9.09 1.20
C GLY A 60 11.07 10.16 2.01
N ARG A 61 11.02 10.05 3.35
CA ARG A 61 10.26 10.96 4.24
C ARG A 61 8.78 11.10 3.87
N ARG A 62 8.18 10.02 3.35
CA ARG A 62 6.76 9.95 2.97
C ARG A 62 5.99 9.06 3.94
N GLU A 63 4.72 9.38 4.17
CA GLU A 63 3.80 8.55 4.99
C GLU A 63 2.99 7.55 4.14
N THR A 64 2.92 7.76 2.82
CA THR A 64 2.20 6.91 1.87
C THR A 64 3.18 6.01 1.10
N LEU A 65 2.85 4.71 1.04
CA LEU A 65 3.58 3.74 0.23
C LEU A 65 3.21 3.90 -1.24
N THR A 66 4.20 4.06 -2.11
CA THR A 66 3.99 4.24 -3.56
C THR A 66 4.41 2.99 -4.33
N THR A 67 3.96 2.87 -5.59
CA THR A 67 4.34 1.76 -6.48
C THR A 67 5.85 1.75 -6.77
N GLU A 68 6.50 2.92 -6.73
CA GLU A 68 7.95 3.04 -6.85
C GLU A 68 8.69 2.37 -5.68
N ASP A 69 8.18 2.48 -4.46
CA ASP A 69 8.80 1.87 -3.27
C ASP A 69 8.86 0.34 -3.39
N ILE A 70 7.79 -0.25 -3.93
CA ILE A 70 7.72 -1.68 -4.24
C ILE A 70 8.71 -2.03 -5.35
N ASN A 71 8.81 -1.22 -6.40
CA ASN A 71 9.76 -1.43 -7.48
C ASN A 71 11.22 -1.32 -7.02
N TYR A 72 11.54 -0.43 -6.07
CA TYR A 72 12.86 -0.38 -5.44
C TYR A 72 13.13 -1.65 -4.61
N ALA A 73 12.14 -2.14 -3.87
CA ALA A 73 12.25 -3.40 -3.12
C ALA A 73 12.44 -4.62 -4.03
N LEU A 74 11.74 -4.68 -5.17
CA LEU A 74 11.91 -5.74 -6.18
C LEU A 74 13.32 -5.73 -6.76
N ARG A 75 13.83 -4.55 -7.14
CA ARG A 75 15.21 -4.39 -7.63
C ARG A 75 16.23 -4.83 -6.59
N LEU A 76 16.02 -4.49 -5.31
CA LEU A 76 16.90 -4.91 -4.21
C LEU A 76 16.96 -6.45 -4.08
N ARG A 77 15.87 -7.15 -4.39
CA ARG A 77 15.78 -8.62 -4.39
C ARG A 77 16.19 -9.26 -5.71
N ASN A 78 16.71 -8.49 -6.67
CA ASN A 78 17.03 -8.94 -8.03
C ASN A 78 15.82 -9.51 -8.78
N CYS A 79 14.61 -9.03 -8.45
CA CYS A 79 13.39 -9.32 -9.18
C CYS A 79 13.14 -8.25 -10.25
N GLU A 80 12.46 -8.64 -11.33
CA GLU A 80 12.04 -7.71 -12.35
C GLU A 80 11.00 -6.71 -11.78
N PRO A 81 11.14 -5.40 -12.06
CA PRO A 81 10.16 -4.42 -11.62
C PRO A 81 8.82 -4.60 -12.34
N LEU A 82 7.75 -4.15 -11.71
CA LEU A 82 6.41 -4.16 -12.29
C LEU A 82 6.21 -2.88 -13.11
N TYR A 83 5.91 -3.06 -14.39
CA TYR A 83 5.61 -1.98 -15.34
C TYR A 83 4.10 -1.71 -15.42
N GLY A 84 3.72 -0.50 -15.86
CA GLY A 84 2.31 -0.13 -16.07
C GLY A 84 1.58 0.44 -14.83
N PHE A 85 2.26 0.60 -13.70
CA PHE A 85 1.67 1.11 -12.44
C PHE A 85 2.05 2.56 -12.11
N THR A 86 2.24 3.39 -13.15
CA THR A 86 2.61 4.81 -13.02
C THR A 86 1.46 5.76 -13.38
N SER A 87 0.33 5.23 -13.85
CA SER A 87 -0.84 6.05 -14.18
C SER A 87 -1.37 6.74 -12.90
N PRO A 88 -1.76 8.03 -12.97
CA PRO A 88 -2.47 8.68 -11.87
C PRO A 88 -3.87 8.09 -11.66
N ASP A 89 -4.44 7.44 -12.67
CA ASP A 89 -5.77 6.87 -12.58
C ASP A 89 -5.74 5.55 -11.78
N PRO A 90 -6.59 5.43 -10.75
CA PRO A 90 -6.63 4.20 -9.95
C PRO A 90 -7.16 3.04 -10.81
N PRO A 91 -6.60 1.83 -10.68
CA PRO A 91 -7.09 0.66 -11.39
C PRO A 91 -8.54 0.37 -11.00
N ARG A 92 -9.40 0.16 -12.00
CA ARG A 92 -10.82 -0.12 -11.82
C ARG A 92 -11.05 -1.64 -11.84
N PHE A 93 -11.30 -2.21 -10.66
CA PHE A 93 -11.63 -3.63 -10.52
C PHE A 93 -13.13 -3.84 -10.71
N CYS A 94 -13.50 -4.58 -11.76
CA CYS A 94 -14.88 -4.93 -12.07
C CYS A 94 -15.18 -6.36 -11.59
N ARG A 95 -16.34 -6.53 -10.95
CA ARG A 95 -16.80 -7.84 -10.52
C ARG A 95 -17.50 -8.57 -11.67
N ALA A 96 -16.99 -9.73 -12.05
CA ALA A 96 -17.65 -10.66 -12.96
C ALA A 96 -18.57 -11.61 -12.19
N MET A 97 -18.91 -12.76 -12.78
CA MET A 97 -19.70 -13.81 -12.12
C MET A 97 -18.87 -14.58 -11.08
N ASN A 98 -19.56 -15.14 -10.08
CA ASN A 98 -19.01 -16.09 -9.10
C ASN A 98 -17.79 -15.60 -8.28
N GLY A 99 -17.70 -14.29 -8.00
CA GLY A 99 -16.62 -13.74 -7.18
C GLY A 99 -15.29 -13.57 -7.91
N VAL A 100 -15.28 -13.71 -9.24
CA VAL A 100 -14.15 -13.36 -10.09
C VAL A 100 -14.14 -11.84 -10.31
N TYR A 101 -12.95 -11.24 -10.24
CA TYR A 101 -12.74 -9.83 -10.55
C TYR A 101 -11.78 -9.73 -11.73
N TYR A 102 -11.99 -8.74 -12.59
CA TYR A 102 -11.09 -8.40 -13.68
C TYR A 102 -10.76 -6.92 -13.63
N LEU A 103 -9.63 -6.55 -14.24
CA LEU A 103 -9.23 -5.17 -14.41
C LEU A 103 -9.91 -4.61 -15.66
N GLU A 104 -10.63 -3.50 -15.54
CA GLU A 104 -11.19 -2.79 -16.68
C GLU A 104 -10.06 -2.18 -17.51
N ASP A 105 -9.99 -2.53 -18.79
CA ASP A 105 -8.98 -2.06 -19.73
C ASP A 105 -9.70 -1.43 -20.95
N PRO A 106 -10.05 -0.13 -20.88
CA PRO A 106 -10.77 0.53 -21.96
C PRO A 106 -9.83 0.81 -23.14
N GLU A 107 -10.29 0.49 -24.36
CA GLU A 107 -9.56 0.84 -25.57
C GLU A 107 -9.49 2.36 -25.75
N LEU A 108 -8.28 2.89 -25.93
CA LEU A 108 -8.03 4.32 -26.13
C LEU A 108 -7.89 4.66 -27.60
N ASN A 109 -8.57 5.73 -28.04
CA ASN A 109 -8.33 6.29 -29.37
C ASN A 109 -7.09 7.16 -29.36
N LEU A 110 -6.06 6.74 -30.11
CA LEU A 110 -4.79 7.45 -30.21
C LEU A 110 -4.94 8.90 -30.67
N SER A 111 -5.92 9.21 -31.52
CA SER A 111 -6.14 10.58 -32.01
C SER A 111 -6.60 11.50 -30.90
N ASP A 112 -7.47 10.99 -30.01
CA ASP A 112 -8.00 11.74 -28.88
C ASP A 112 -6.93 11.93 -27.80
N THR A 113 -6.15 10.88 -27.51
CA THR A 113 -5.02 10.95 -26.57
C THR A 113 -3.94 11.93 -27.04
N LEU A 114 -3.67 12.00 -28.35
CA LEU A 114 -2.71 12.96 -28.91
C LEU A 114 -3.24 14.40 -28.91
N ALA A 115 -4.56 14.58 -28.98
CA ALA A 115 -5.21 15.89 -28.92
C ALA A 115 -5.36 16.43 -27.49
N GLU A 116 -5.10 15.61 -26.47
CA GLU A 116 -5.23 16.00 -25.06
C GLU A 116 -4.25 17.13 -24.71
N PRO A 117 -4.72 18.21 -24.07
CA PRO A 117 -3.85 19.32 -23.70
C PRO A 117 -2.81 18.88 -22.67
N LEU A 118 -1.59 19.40 -22.79
CA LEU A 118 -0.52 19.11 -21.84
C LEU A 118 -0.92 19.51 -20.41
N PRO A 119 -0.53 18.71 -19.40
CA PRO A 119 -0.78 19.05 -18.01
C PRO A 119 -0.07 20.35 -17.66
N LYS A 120 -0.64 21.09 -16.71
CA LYS A 120 -0.02 22.33 -16.22
C LYS A 120 1.29 22.00 -15.52
N MET A 121 2.35 22.72 -15.89
CA MET A 121 3.64 22.59 -15.25
C MET A 121 3.56 23.09 -13.80
N PRO A 122 4.03 22.31 -12.80
CA PRO A 122 4.12 22.79 -11.43
C PRO A 122 5.14 23.93 -11.33
N LEU A 123 4.97 24.78 -10.31
CA LEU A 123 5.95 25.82 -9.99
C LEU A 123 7.25 25.19 -9.47
N GLU A 124 8.37 25.88 -9.70
CA GLU A 124 9.65 25.47 -9.14
C GLU A 124 9.63 25.52 -7.60
N PRO A 125 10.32 24.57 -6.93
CA PRO A 125 10.38 24.58 -5.47
C PRO A 125 11.05 25.85 -4.93
N SER A 126 10.34 26.59 -4.07
CA SER A 126 10.88 27.74 -3.32
C SER A 126 10.65 27.55 -1.83
N PHE A 127 11.47 28.16 -0.97
CA PHE A 127 11.30 28.13 0.48
C PHE A 127 10.75 29.45 1.00
N THR A 128 9.91 29.38 2.03
CA THR A 128 9.41 30.53 2.80
C THR A 128 9.69 30.30 4.26
N THR A 129 10.41 31.20 4.91
CA THR A 129 10.78 31.09 6.33
C THR A 129 9.88 31.94 7.20
N HIS A 130 9.52 31.43 8.38
CA HIS A 130 8.83 32.18 9.43
C HIS A 130 9.32 31.69 10.81
N TRP A 131 9.03 32.47 11.85
CA TRP A 131 9.37 32.09 13.22
C TRP A 131 8.32 31.13 13.79
N LEU A 132 8.70 29.87 14.02
CA LEU A 132 7.83 28.91 14.71
C LEU A 132 7.76 29.20 16.22
N ALA A 133 8.86 29.65 16.83
CA ALA A 133 8.92 30.02 18.24
C ALA A 133 9.96 31.11 18.48
N VAL A 134 9.66 32.01 19.42
CA VAL A 134 10.57 33.05 19.92
C VAL A 134 10.58 32.94 21.45
N ASN A 135 11.77 32.71 22.04
CA ASN A 135 11.93 32.48 23.48
C ASN A 135 11.02 31.37 24.04
N GLY A 136 10.76 30.33 23.26
CA GLY A 136 9.88 29.21 23.65
C GLY A 136 8.37 29.49 23.50
N VAL A 137 7.98 30.69 23.06
CA VAL A 137 6.57 31.05 22.81
C VAL A 137 6.31 31.05 21.29
N GLN A 138 5.25 30.37 20.86
CA GLN A 138 4.83 30.37 19.45
C GLN A 138 4.12 31.70 19.12
N PRO A 139 4.62 32.50 18.15
CA PRO A 139 3.96 33.76 17.78
C PRO A 139 2.67 33.51 17.00
N SER A 140 1.66 34.35 17.22
CA SER A 140 0.38 34.32 16.51
C SER A 140 0.48 34.92 15.10
N ILE A 141 1.14 34.20 14.20
CA ILE A 141 1.24 34.52 12.77
C ILE A 141 0.40 33.54 11.94
N PRO A 142 -0.09 33.91 10.74
CA PRO A 142 -0.94 33.04 9.93
C PRO A 142 -0.33 31.68 9.56
N GLN A 143 1.00 31.56 9.57
CA GLN A 143 1.71 30.32 9.24
C GLN A 143 1.77 29.34 10.41
N ASN A 144 1.56 29.79 11.64
CA ASN A 144 1.58 28.94 12.82
C ASN A 144 0.16 28.42 13.12
N PRO A 145 0.02 27.16 13.60
CA PRO A 145 -1.28 26.62 14.00
C PRO A 145 -1.88 27.43 15.16
N ALA A 146 -3.21 27.56 15.18
CA ALA A 146 -3.90 28.13 16.33
C ALA A 146 -3.89 27.13 17.51
N GLU A 147 -4.02 27.63 18.74
CA GLU A 147 -4.06 26.78 19.93
C GLU A 147 -5.19 25.74 19.86
N GLU A 148 -6.32 26.10 19.25
CA GLU A 148 -7.46 25.20 19.02
C GLU A 148 -7.09 24.02 18.11
N ASP A 149 -6.32 24.26 17.05
CA ASP A 149 -5.86 23.23 16.12
C ASP A 149 -4.91 22.24 16.79
N ILE A 150 -4.02 22.76 17.66
CA ILE A 150 -3.08 21.94 18.44
C ILE A 150 -3.85 21.04 19.41
N ALA A 151 -4.83 21.59 20.12
CA ALA A 151 -5.68 20.83 21.03
C ALA A 151 -6.47 19.73 20.29
N ALA A 152 -7.01 20.06 19.11
CA ALA A 152 -7.75 19.11 18.26
C ALA A 152 -6.86 18.02 17.63
N ALA A 153 -5.59 18.31 17.35
CA ALA A 153 -4.62 17.31 16.90
C ALA A 153 -4.24 16.35 18.04
N ALA A 154 -4.05 16.88 19.25
CA ALA A 154 -3.70 16.09 20.44
C ALA A 154 -4.84 15.15 20.90
N SER A 155 -6.11 15.55 20.70
CA SER A 155 -7.26 14.67 20.97
C SER A 155 -7.37 13.55 19.94
N ARG A 156 -7.20 13.84 18.65
CA ARG A 156 -7.18 12.83 17.57
C ARG A 156 -6.09 11.79 17.74
N LYS A 157 -4.88 12.22 18.14
CA LYS A 157 -3.77 11.31 18.42
C LYS A 157 -4.09 10.37 19.60
N ARG A 158 -4.67 10.90 20.68
CA ARG A 158 -5.10 10.09 21.83
C ARG A 158 -6.19 9.07 21.48
N ALA A 159 -7.11 9.42 20.60
CA ALA A 159 -8.13 8.48 20.12
C ALA A 159 -7.53 7.34 19.28
N ARG A 160 -6.54 7.64 18.44
CA ARG A 160 -5.82 6.63 17.64
C ARG A 160 -4.99 5.68 18.50
N ASP A 161 -4.29 6.20 19.50
CA ASP A 161 -3.42 5.40 20.38
C ASP A 161 -4.21 4.62 21.44
N GLY A 162 -5.45 5.02 21.74
CA GLY A 162 -6.33 4.37 22.72
C GLY A 162 -7.16 3.20 22.19
N ASP A 163 -7.19 2.97 20.87
CA ASP A 163 -7.91 1.86 20.21
C ASP A 163 -7.00 0.65 19.94
N GLU A 164 -5.74 0.69 20.41
CA GLU A 164 -4.82 -0.45 20.37
C GLU A 164 -5.16 -1.40 21.53
N PRO A 165 -5.72 -2.60 21.28
CA PRO A 165 -6.08 -3.52 22.35
C PRO A 165 -4.80 -3.95 23.08
N ALA A 166 -4.71 -3.62 24.37
CA ALA A 166 -3.63 -4.05 25.24
C ALA A 166 -3.45 -5.57 25.12
N ALA A 167 -2.31 -6.00 24.58
CA ALA A 167 -1.96 -7.41 24.50
C ALA A 167 -1.96 -8.01 25.93
N PRO A 168 -2.68 -9.12 26.19
CA PRO A 168 -2.67 -9.75 27.50
C PRO A 168 -1.28 -10.35 27.77
N ASN A 169 -0.73 -10.02 28.95
CA ASN A 169 0.51 -10.59 29.51
C ASN A 169 0.44 -12.11 29.67
#